data_AF-A0A3D1L2S2-F1
#
_entry.id   AF-A0A3D1L2S2-F1
#
_cell.length_a   1.000
_cell.length_b   1.000
_cell.length_c   1.000
_cell.angle_alpha   90.00
_cell.angle_beta   90.00
_cell.angle_gamma   90.00
#
_symmetry.space_group_name_H-M   'P 1'
#
loop_
_entity.id
_entity.type
_entity.pdbx_description
1 polymer ?
#
loop_
_entity_poly.entity_id
_entity_poly.type
_entity_poly.pdbx_seq_one_letter_code
_entity_poly.pdbx_strand_id
1 'polypeptide(L)'
;METPFVFGKHASSAYFTNRTDEIKQLSFNFQSLINTVIISPRRWGKSSLVLKAAEEIQKTDKNIRFCFIDMYNIRTENQFYQLLAQEVMKALSSKLEEILDISKNYLTRIIPKISFSPDPASEFSISMDWEEVK
;
A
#
# COMPACT_ATOMS: atom_id res chain seq x y z
N MET A 1 -2.25 -10.67 33.95
CA MET A 1 -1.08 -9.96 33.40
C MET A 1 -1.27 -9.95 31.89
N GLU A 2 -1.44 -8.80 31.27
CA GLU A 2 -1.55 -8.72 29.82
C GLU A 2 -0.16 -8.96 29.19
N THR A 3 -0.12 -9.66 28.06
CA THR A 3 1.13 -9.98 27.39
C THR A 3 1.71 -8.70 26.76
N PRO A 4 2.95 -8.30 27.07
CA PRO A 4 3.53 -7.09 26.51
C PRO A 4 3.97 -7.24 25.04
N PHE A 5 3.88 -8.45 24.48
CA PHE A 5 4.34 -8.77 23.13
C PHE A 5 3.17 -9.04 22.19
N VAL A 6 3.21 -8.40 21.02
CA VAL A 6 2.25 -8.62 19.93
C VAL A 6 2.88 -9.58 18.92
N PHE A 7 2.21 -10.70 18.64
CA PHE A 7 2.67 -11.71 17.69
C PHE A 7 1.77 -11.75 16.44
N GLY A 8 2.36 -12.14 15.31
CA GLY A 8 1.61 -12.39 14.07
C GLY A 8 1.11 -11.15 13.32
N LYS A 9 1.46 -9.93 13.77
CA LYS A 9 1.11 -8.66 13.12
C LYS A 9 2.37 -7.84 12.82
N HIS A 10 2.26 -6.85 11.94
CA HIS A 10 3.32 -5.86 11.79
C HIS A 10 3.53 -5.11 13.11
N ALA A 11 4.79 -4.97 13.51
CA ALA A 11 5.15 -4.20 14.69
C ALA A 11 4.95 -2.71 14.37
N SER A 12 4.00 -2.08 15.03
CA SER A 12 3.69 -0.65 14.87
C SER A 12 3.84 0.09 16.21
N SER A 13 3.99 1.41 16.12
CA SER A 13 4.02 2.30 17.29
C SER A 13 5.03 1.84 18.35
N ALA A 14 4.60 1.69 19.60
CA ALA A 14 5.40 1.32 20.77
C ALA A 14 6.08 -0.06 20.68
N TYR A 15 5.64 -0.92 19.76
CA TYR A 15 6.19 -2.28 19.60
C TYR A 15 7.29 -2.35 18.54
N PHE A 16 7.53 -1.29 17.77
CA PHE A 16 8.66 -1.19 16.86
C PHE A 16 9.85 -0.57 17.59
N THR A 17 10.98 -1.28 17.64
CA THR A 17 12.16 -0.84 18.38
C THR A 17 13.42 -0.90 17.52
N ASN A 18 14.41 -0.06 17.87
CA ASN A 18 15.69 0.05 17.17
C ASN A 18 15.52 0.44 15.67
N ARG A 19 16.52 0.17 14.82
CA ARG A 19 16.51 0.41 13.36
C ARG A 19 16.52 1.88 12.94
N THR A 20 17.06 2.76 13.77
CA THR A 20 17.07 4.22 13.49
C THR A 20 17.85 4.57 12.24
N ASP A 21 18.97 3.87 11.98
CA ASP A 21 19.82 4.16 10.83
C ASP A 21 19.21 3.59 9.54
N GLU A 22 18.61 2.40 9.61
CA GLU A 22 17.87 1.84 8.47
C GLU A 22 16.64 2.68 8.10
N ILE A 23 15.93 3.23 9.10
CA ILE A 23 14.81 4.16 8.83
C ILE A 23 15.33 5.40 8.12
N LYS A 24 16.39 6.05 8.64
CA LYS A 24 16.96 7.25 8.01
C LYS A 24 17.38 7.00 6.56
N GLN A 25 18.07 5.88 6.31
CA GLN A 25 18.51 5.52 4.96
C GLN A 25 17.32 5.26 4.04
N LEU A 26 16.32 4.51 4.52
CA LEU A 26 15.16 4.18 3.71
C LEU A 26 14.31 5.43 3.40
N SER A 27 14.16 6.33 4.37
CA SER A 27 13.48 7.60 4.17
C SER A 27 14.19 8.49 3.15
N PHE A 28 15.53 8.57 3.22
CA PHE A 28 16.32 9.27 2.20
C PHE A 28 16.11 8.68 0.80
N ASN A 29 16.10 7.34 0.70
CA ASN A 29 15.89 6.65 -0.57
C ASN A 29 14.50 6.95 -1.15
N PHE A 30 13.45 6.97 -0.32
CA PHE A 30 12.09 7.32 -0.75
C PHE A 30 12.02 8.72 -1.36
N GLN A 31 12.61 9.72 -0.67
CA GLN A 31 12.61 11.11 -1.15
C GLN A 31 13.45 11.29 -2.42
N SER A 32 14.49 10.47 -2.58
CA SER A 32 15.41 10.53 -3.72
C SER A 32 14.98 9.65 -4.90
N LEU A 33 13.79 9.02 -4.82
CA LEU A 33 13.28 8.09 -5.83
C LEU A 33 14.25 6.92 -6.15
N ILE A 34 14.99 6.47 -5.14
CA ILE A 34 15.98 5.39 -5.29
C ILE A 34 15.29 4.03 -5.14
N ASN A 35 15.38 3.20 -6.19
CA ASN A 35 14.92 1.82 -6.12
C ASN A 35 15.72 1.04 -5.05
N THR A 36 15.03 0.47 -4.08
CA THR A 36 15.62 -0.14 -2.89
C THR A 36 15.10 -1.55 -2.70
N VAL A 37 16.01 -2.53 -2.59
CA VAL A 37 15.68 -3.93 -2.26
C VAL A 37 16.18 -4.25 -0.86
N ILE A 38 15.30 -4.72 0.01
CA ILE A 38 15.63 -5.08 1.41
C ILE A 38 15.66 -6.60 1.56
N ILE A 39 16.83 -7.16 1.92
CA ILE A 39 17.05 -8.60 2.06
C ILE A 39 17.43 -8.93 3.50
N SER A 40 16.67 -9.85 4.12
CA SER A 40 16.97 -10.43 5.44
C SER A 40 16.10 -11.67 5.67
N PRO A 41 16.36 -12.51 6.69
CA PRO A 41 15.55 -13.72 6.94
C PRO A 41 14.07 -13.44 7.25
N ARG A 42 13.22 -14.47 7.18
CA ARG A 42 11.77 -14.35 7.47
C ARG A 42 11.56 -13.91 8.92
N ARG A 43 10.56 -13.04 9.16
CA ARG A 43 10.19 -12.49 10.49
C ARG A 43 11.20 -11.51 11.11
N TRP A 44 12.16 -11.00 10.34
CA TRP A 44 13.09 -9.95 10.78
C TRP A 44 12.53 -8.51 10.74
N GLY A 45 11.23 -8.35 10.49
CA GLY A 45 10.57 -7.04 10.54
C GLY A 45 10.78 -6.15 9.32
N LYS A 46 11.16 -6.68 8.15
CA LYS A 46 11.29 -5.90 6.90
C LYS A 46 10.05 -5.07 6.56
N SER A 47 8.88 -5.72 6.51
CA SER A 47 7.63 -5.01 6.22
C SER A 47 7.32 -3.96 7.29
N SER A 48 7.56 -4.26 8.57
CA SER A 48 7.38 -3.30 9.66
C SER A 48 8.32 -2.09 9.52
N LEU A 49 9.57 -2.30 9.10
CA LEU A 49 10.54 -1.23 8.85
C LEU A 49 10.08 -0.31 7.72
N VAL A 50 9.62 -0.87 6.60
CA VAL A 50 9.10 -0.11 5.46
C VAL A 50 7.87 0.70 5.87
N LEU A 51 6.91 0.07 6.57
CA LEU A 51 5.71 0.74 7.07
C LEU A 51 6.07 1.88 8.03
N LYS A 52 7.04 1.67 8.91
CA LYS A 52 7.48 2.68 9.87
C LYS A 52 8.13 3.88 9.17
N ALA A 53 9.05 3.65 8.24
CA ALA A 53 9.70 4.72 7.49
C ALA A 53 8.70 5.52 6.64
N ALA A 54 7.73 4.84 6.03
CA ALA A 54 6.64 5.48 5.29
C ALA A 54 5.76 6.35 6.21
N GLU A 55 5.39 5.85 7.39
CA GLU A 55 4.63 6.62 8.39
C GLU A 55 5.37 7.91 8.80
N GLU A 56 6.69 7.84 8.98
CA GLU A 56 7.51 9.00 9.33
C GLU A 56 7.60 10.03 8.19
N ILE A 57 7.72 9.57 6.94
CA ILE A 57 7.66 10.47 5.78
C ILE A 57 6.29 11.12 5.67
N GLN A 58 5.19 10.37 5.78
CA GLN A 58 3.84 10.94 5.65
C GLN A 58 3.54 12.01 6.70
N LYS A 59 4.19 11.96 7.86
CA LYS A 59 4.11 13.01 8.89
C LYS A 59 4.83 14.30 8.50
N THR A 60 5.89 14.20 7.70
CA THR A 60 6.77 15.33 7.36
C THR A 60 6.51 15.90 5.97
N ASP A 61 6.14 15.06 5.01
CA ASP A 61 5.82 15.43 3.64
C ASP A 61 4.49 14.79 3.19
N LYS A 62 3.46 15.64 3.08
CA LYS A 62 2.12 15.23 2.64
C LYS A 62 2.01 15.04 1.13
N ASN A 63 3.02 15.39 0.35
CA ASN A 63 3.01 15.21 -1.11
C ASN A 63 3.45 13.79 -1.50
N ILE A 64 4.19 13.10 -0.62
CA ILE A 64 4.59 11.72 -0.86
C ILE A 64 3.44 10.78 -0.46
N ARG A 65 2.98 9.99 -1.42
CA ARG A 65 1.98 8.93 -1.23
C ARG A 65 2.64 7.57 -1.31
N PHE A 66 2.22 6.66 -0.43
CA PHE A 66 2.70 5.29 -0.41
C PHE A 66 1.59 4.35 -0.85
N CYS A 67 1.92 3.45 -1.76
CA CYS A 67 1.06 2.38 -2.25
C CYS A 67 1.73 1.06 -1.85
N PHE A 68 1.06 0.27 -0.99
CA PHE A 68 1.58 -0.99 -0.49
C PHE A 68 0.90 -2.15 -1.22
N ILE A 69 1.70 -2.97 -1.88
CA ILE A 69 1.20 -4.10 -2.67
C ILE A 69 1.77 -5.39 -2.10
N ASP A 70 0.89 -6.28 -1.64
CA ASP A 70 1.27 -7.64 -1.23
C ASP A 70 1.19 -8.58 -2.42
N MET A 71 2.36 -9.07 -2.85
CA MET A 71 2.49 -9.97 -3.99
C MET A 71 2.26 -11.44 -3.63
N TYR A 72 2.05 -11.80 -2.35
CA TYR A 72 2.06 -13.20 -1.89
C TYR A 72 1.04 -14.10 -2.61
N ASN A 73 -0.16 -13.58 -2.91
CA ASN A 73 -1.25 -14.35 -3.54
C ASN A 73 -1.48 -14.00 -5.02
N ILE A 74 -0.62 -13.17 -5.63
CA ILE A 74 -0.78 -12.78 -7.03
C ILE A 74 -0.17 -13.86 -7.92
N ARG A 75 -0.98 -14.39 -8.85
CA ARG A 75 -0.60 -15.51 -9.72
C ARG A 75 -0.58 -15.16 -11.20
N THR A 76 -1.16 -14.03 -11.58
CA THR A 76 -1.19 -13.57 -12.97
C THR A 76 -0.86 -12.08 -13.05
N GLU A 77 -0.37 -11.67 -14.22
CA GLU A 77 -0.10 -10.27 -14.54
C GLU A 77 -1.36 -9.40 -14.44
N ASN A 78 -2.51 -9.92 -14.91
CA ASN A 78 -3.78 -9.20 -14.79
C ASN A 78 -4.18 -8.95 -13.34
N GLN A 79 -3.96 -9.92 -12.43
CA GLN A 79 -4.21 -9.74 -11.00
C GLN A 79 -3.30 -8.66 -10.41
N PHE A 80 -2.03 -8.61 -10.83
CA PHE A 80 -1.10 -7.57 -10.42
C PHE A 80 -1.60 -6.18 -10.86
N TYR A 81 -1.94 -6.00 -12.14
CA TYR A 81 -2.39 -4.72 -12.65
C TYR A 81 -3.67 -4.23 -12.00
N GLN A 82 -4.61 -5.14 -11.74
CA GLN A 82 -5.83 -4.83 -11.04
C GLN A 82 -5.54 -4.34 -9.60
N LEU A 83 -4.69 -5.06 -8.86
CA LEU A 83 -4.31 -4.67 -7.51
C LEU A 83 -3.53 -3.35 -7.49
N LEU A 84 -2.59 -3.17 -8.42
CA LEU A 84 -1.81 -1.93 -8.56
C LEU A 84 -2.73 -0.72 -8.76
N ALA A 85 -3.67 -0.81 -9.72
CA ALA A 85 -4.62 0.27 -9.95
C ALA A 85 -5.47 0.54 -8.71
N GLN A 86 -5.98 -0.50 -8.05
CA GLN A 86 -6.78 -0.34 -6.85
C GLN A 86 -6.02 0.36 -5.72
N GLU A 87 -4.80 -0.07 -5.43
CA GLU A 87 -3.99 0.51 -4.34
C GLU A 87 -3.50 1.92 -4.66
N VAL A 88 -3.17 2.22 -5.92
CA VAL A 88 -2.86 3.59 -6.36
C VAL A 88 -4.06 4.51 -6.16
N MET A 89 -5.26 4.08 -6.56
CA MET A 89 -6.47 4.88 -6.40
C MET A 89 -6.81 5.15 -4.93
N LYS A 90 -6.66 4.14 -4.06
CA LYS A 90 -6.80 4.31 -2.60
C LYS A 90 -5.77 5.27 -2.02
N ALA A 91 -4.54 5.28 -2.55
CA ALA A 91 -3.49 6.18 -2.09
C ALA A 91 -3.71 7.64 -2.54
N LEU A 92 -4.44 7.86 -3.64
CA LEU A 92 -4.75 9.19 -4.16
C LEU A 92 -5.89 9.87 -3.40
N SER A 93 -6.98 9.14 -3.12
CA SER A 93 -8.10 9.67 -2.34
C SER A 93 -8.76 8.61 -1.47
N SER A 94 -9.25 9.05 -0.31
CA SER A 94 -10.12 8.26 0.56
C SER A 94 -11.61 8.45 0.25
N LYS A 95 -11.97 9.35 -0.67
CA LYS A 95 -13.36 9.66 -1.03
C LYS A 95 -13.75 8.92 -2.30
N LEU A 96 -14.77 8.08 -2.21
CA LEU A 96 -15.26 7.28 -3.34
C LEU A 96 -15.62 8.13 -4.58
N GLU A 97 -16.25 9.29 -4.38
CA GLU A 97 -16.60 10.18 -5.49
C GLU A 97 -15.37 10.67 -6.26
N GLU A 98 -14.30 11.00 -5.55
CA GLU A 98 -13.04 11.45 -6.13
C GLU A 98 -12.29 10.30 -6.80
N ILE A 99 -12.34 9.09 -6.23
CA ILE A 99 -11.81 7.87 -6.86
C ILE A 99 -12.52 7.60 -8.19
N LEU A 100 -13.85 7.80 -8.26
CA LEU A 100 -14.61 7.60 -9.49
C LEU A 100 -14.28 8.65 -10.55
N ASP A 101 -14.10 9.91 -10.13
CA ASP A 101 -13.72 10.99 -11.03
C ASP A 101 -12.30 10.77 -11.59
N ILE A 102 -11.33 10.42 -10.72
CA ILE A 102 -9.97 10.07 -11.13
C ILE A 102 -9.99 8.86 -12.09
N SER A 103 -10.79 7.83 -11.79
CA SER A 103 -10.91 6.64 -12.65
C SER A 103 -11.41 7.02 -14.04
N LYS A 104 -12.47 7.84 -14.12
CA LYS A 104 -13.04 8.28 -15.40
C LYS A 104 -12.07 9.15 -16.21
N ASN A 105 -11.37 10.06 -15.54
CA ASN A 105 -10.54 11.07 -16.20
C ASN A 105 -9.17 10.52 -16.62
N TYR A 106 -8.58 9.61 -15.83
CA TYR A 106 -7.19 9.15 -16.03
C TYR A 106 -7.08 7.67 -16.38
N LEU A 107 -8.12 6.89 -16.12
CA LEU A 107 -8.11 5.44 -16.30
C LEU A 107 -9.29 5.04 -17.20
N THR A 108 -9.40 5.67 -18.36
CA THR A 108 -10.50 5.48 -19.33
C THR A 108 -10.75 4.02 -19.74
N ARG A 109 -9.76 3.14 -19.58
CA ARG A 109 -9.83 1.69 -19.85
C ARG A 109 -10.06 0.82 -18.60
N ILE A 110 -10.13 1.43 -17.43
CA ILE A 110 -10.49 0.77 -16.18
C ILE A 110 -11.94 1.13 -15.90
N ILE A 111 -12.84 0.17 -16.09
CA ILE A 111 -14.25 0.35 -15.71
C ILE A 111 -14.37 0.04 -14.22
N PRO A 112 -14.50 1.03 -13.31
CA PRO A 112 -14.65 0.75 -11.89
C PRO A 112 -15.99 0.03 -11.65
N LYS A 113 -15.96 -1.29 -11.42
CA LYS A 113 -17.12 -2.01 -10.85
C LYS A 113 -17.11 -1.84 -9.34
N ILE A 114 -18.03 -1.01 -8.84
CA ILE A 114 -18.21 -0.82 -7.41
C ILE A 114 -19.02 -1.98 -6.84
N SER A 115 -18.37 -2.87 -6.08
CA SER A 115 -19.06 -3.88 -5.27
C SER A 115 -19.24 -3.35 -3.85
N PHE A 116 -20.48 -3.17 -3.38
CA PHE A 116 -20.78 -2.75 -2.02
C PHE A 116 -21.23 -3.96 -1.19
N SER A 117 -20.41 -4.38 -0.23
CA SER A 117 -20.81 -5.34 0.80
C SER A 117 -21.37 -4.56 1.99
N PRO A 118 -22.47 -4.99 2.65
CA PRO A 118 -23.10 -4.27 3.76
C PRO A 118 -22.27 -4.26 5.07
N ASP A 119 -21.02 -4.72 5.03
CA ASP A 119 -20.06 -4.69 6.14
C ASP A 119 -19.38 -3.30 6.20
N PRO A 120 -19.25 -2.65 7.37
CA PRO A 120 -18.43 -1.45 7.57
C PRO A 120 -16.98 -1.60 7.09
N ALA A 121 -16.48 -2.83 6.92
CA ALA A 121 -15.20 -3.14 6.30
C ALA A 121 -15.30 -3.34 4.77
N SER A 122 -16.23 -2.64 4.10
CA SER A 122 -16.49 -2.80 2.66
C SER A 122 -15.23 -2.51 1.86
N GLU A 123 -14.56 -3.57 1.41
CA GLU A 123 -13.43 -3.47 0.48
C GLU A 123 -13.97 -3.02 -0.88
N PHE A 124 -13.74 -1.74 -1.17
CA PHE A 124 -13.88 -1.21 -2.52
C PHE A 124 -12.95 -1.97 -3.47
N SER A 125 -13.51 -2.67 -4.45
CA SER A 125 -12.77 -3.36 -5.51
C SER A 125 -12.88 -2.59 -6.82
N ILE A 126 -11.79 -2.53 -7.60
CA ILE A 126 -11.77 -2.02 -8.97
C ILE A 126 -11.50 -3.21 -9.88
N SER A 127 -12.28 -3.37 -10.94
CA SER A 127 -12.04 -4.38 -11.98
C SER A 127 -11.54 -3.72 -13.26
N MET A 128 -10.73 -4.43 -14.04
CA MET A 128 -10.39 -4.07 -15.41
C MET A 128 -11.05 -5.06 -16.35
N ASP A 129 -11.78 -4.58 -17.36
CA ASP A 129 -12.28 -5.43 -18.44
C ASP A 129 -11.26 -5.41 -19.58
N TRP A 130 -10.46 -6.47 -19.67
CA TRP A 130 -9.33 -6.54 -20.62
C TRP A 130 -9.78 -6.81 -22.07
N GLU A 131 -11.04 -7.20 -22.29
CA GLU A 131 -11.63 -7.36 -23.63
C GLU A 131 -11.64 -6.03 -24.42
N GLU A 132 -11.77 -4.89 -23.74
CA GLU A 132 -11.79 -3.56 -24.36
C GLU A 132 -10.40 -2.94 -24.56
N VAL A 133 -9.32 -3.61 -24.11
CA VAL A 133 -7.94 -3.08 -24.17
C VAL A 133 -7.23 -3.46 -25.47
N LYS A 134 -7.81 -4.36 -26.29
CA LYS A 134 -7.28 -4.75 -27.61
C LYS A 134 -7.59 -3.75 -28.71
#